data_AF-A0A970DEK1-F1
#
_entry.id   AF-A0A970DEK1-F1
#
_cell.length_a   1.000
_cell.length_b   1.000
_cell.length_c   1.000
_cell.angle_alpha   90.00
_cell.angle_beta   90.00
_cell.angle_gamma   90.00
#
_symmetry.space_group_name_H-M   'P 1'
#
loop_
_entity.id
_entity.type
_entity.pdbx_description
1 polymer ?
#
loop_
_entity_poly.entity_id
_entity_poly.type
_entity_poly.pdbx_seq_one_letter_code
_entity_poly.pdbx_strand_id
1 'polypeptide(L)'
;MRNTFDEQLDLLKTQMIQMGALCESAIASSAKALIDGDIELAKMAVAADTDIDQKEREIESLCLKLLLRHQPVARDLRQISSALKMITDMERIGDQAADISEITMLG
;
A
#
# COMPACT_ATOMS: atom_id res chain seq x y z
N MET A 1 28.50 -1.97 5.72
CA MET A 1 27.83 -0.66 5.75
C MET A 1 26.99 -0.41 4.50
N ARG A 2 27.49 -0.73 3.29
CA ARG A 2 26.66 -0.73 2.06
C ARG A 2 25.67 -1.91 2.01
N ASN A 3 26.11 -3.10 2.42
CA ASN A 3 25.27 -4.30 2.47
C ASN A 3 23.95 -4.11 3.25
N THR A 4 24.01 -3.47 4.44
CA THR A 4 22.83 -3.22 5.27
C THR A 4 21.87 -2.19 4.65
N PHE A 5 22.38 -1.26 3.86
CA PHE A 5 21.54 -0.29 3.16
C PHE A 5 20.84 -0.94 1.97
N ASP A 6 21.58 -1.74 1.20
CA ASP A 6 21.04 -2.50 0.07
C ASP A 6 19.98 -3.51 0.55
N GLU A 7 20.21 -4.22 1.66
CA GLU A 7 19.24 -5.10 2.32
C GLU A 7 17.95 -4.35 2.72
N GLN A 8 18.07 -3.11 3.21
CA GLN A 8 16.89 -2.29 3.57
C GLN A 8 16.15 -1.76 2.32
N LEU A 9 16.85 -1.49 1.22
CA LEU A 9 16.22 -1.14 -0.06
C LEU A 9 15.47 -2.33 -0.66
N ASP A 10 16.02 -3.54 -0.53
CA ASP A 10 15.32 -4.77 -0.93
C ASP A 10 14.10 -5.02 -0.06
N LEU A 11 14.20 -4.80 1.25
CA LEU A 11 13.05 -4.84 2.16
C LEU A 11 11.97 -3.83 1.75
N LEU A 12 12.36 -2.58 1.46
CA LEU A 12 11.43 -1.55 0.98
C LEU A 12 10.70 -2.03 -0.29
N LYS A 13 11.43 -2.58 -1.26
CA LYS A 13 10.84 -3.13 -2.48
C LYS A 13 9.85 -4.25 -2.17
N THR A 14 10.18 -5.18 -1.28
CA THR A 14 9.27 -6.25 -0.88
C THR A 14 7.99 -5.71 -0.23
N GLN A 15 8.10 -4.72 0.66
CA GLN A 15 6.93 -4.09 1.28
C GLN A 15 6.05 -3.38 0.24
N MET A 16 6.64 -2.66 -0.72
CA MET A 16 5.89 -2.03 -1.82
C MET A 16 5.12 -3.06 -2.65
N ILE A 17 5.72 -4.22 -2.96
CA ILE A 17 5.04 -5.30 -3.69
C ILE A 17 3.87 -5.87 -2.86
N GLN A 18 4.08 -6.04 -1.55
CA GLN A 18 3.03 -6.54 -0.64
C GLN A 18 1.85 -5.57 -0.55
N MET A 19 2.11 -4.27 -0.41
CA MET A 19 1.05 -3.25 -0.42
C MET A 19 0.30 -3.25 -1.76
N GLY A 20 1.03 -3.33 -2.89
CA GLY A 20 0.41 -3.44 -4.21
C GLY A 20 -0.52 -4.66 -4.35
N ALA A 21 -0.13 -5.82 -3.82
CA ALA A 21 -0.97 -7.02 -3.83
C ALA A 21 -2.25 -6.86 -2.99
N LEU A 22 -2.17 -6.11 -1.87
CA LEU A 22 -3.37 -5.76 -1.10
C LEU A 22 -4.30 -4.84 -1.90
N CYS A 23 -3.76 -3.82 -2.58
CA CYS A 23 -4.54 -2.96 -3.46
C CYS A 23 -5.22 -3.76 -4.58
N GLU A 24 -4.51 -4.68 -5.24
CA GLU A 24 -5.09 -5.57 -6.26
C GLU A 24 -6.25 -6.40 -5.71
N SER A 25 -6.08 -6.98 -4.51
CA SER A 25 -7.12 -7.75 -3.84
C SER A 25 -8.34 -6.89 -3.47
N ALA A 26 -8.12 -5.68 -2.97
CA ALA A 26 -9.18 -4.73 -2.61
C ALA A 26 -9.99 -4.34 -3.85
N ILE A 27 -9.33 -3.97 -4.96
CA ILE A 27 -9.98 -3.64 -6.23
C ILE A 27 -10.80 -4.83 -6.76
N ALA A 28 -10.23 -6.03 -6.76
CA ALA A 28 -10.91 -7.22 -7.27
C ALA A 28 -12.15 -7.56 -6.44
N SER A 29 -12.03 -7.46 -5.11
CA SER A 29 -13.12 -7.77 -4.18
C SER A 29 -14.24 -6.73 -4.25
N SER A 30 -13.91 -5.43 -4.28
CA SER A 30 -14.90 -4.35 -4.38
C SER A 30 -15.66 -4.37 -5.71
N ALA A 31 -14.95 -4.57 -6.82
CA ALA A 31 -15.56 -4.66 -8.14
C ALA A 31 -16.53 -5.86 -8.22
N LYS A 32 -16.12 -7.02 -7.70
CA LYS A 32 -16.96 -8.22 -7.73
C LYS A 32 -18.16 -8.10 -6.78
N ALA A 33 -17.94 -7.56 -5.57
CA ALA A 33 -19.01 -7.29 -4.62
C ALA A 33 -20.11 -6.42 -5.25
N LEU A 34 -19.72 -5.33 -5.91
CA LEU A 34 -20.65 -4.41 -6.54
C LEU A 34 -21.47 -5.06 -7.67
N ILE A 35 -20.83 -5.89 -8.50
CA ILE A 35 -21.50 -6.55 -9.63
C ILE A 35 -22.46 -7.64 -9.16
N ASP A 36 -22.03 -8.46 -8.19
CA ASP A 36 -22.76 -9.65 -7.76
C ASP A 36 -23.70 -9.38 -6.55
N GLY A 37 -23.61 -8.20 -5.93
CA GLY A 37 -24.30 -7.88 -4.67
C GLY A 37 -23.75 -8.68 -3.47
N ASP A 38 -22.48 -9.07 -3.52
CA ASP A 38 -21.86 -9.93 -2.51
C ASP A 38 -21.32 -9.10 -1.33
N ILE A 39 -22.09 -9.10 -0.24
CA ILE A 39 -21.79 -8.36 1.00
C ILE A 39 -20.51 -8.88 1.69
N GLU A 40 -20.20 -10.18 1.58
CA GLU A 40 -19.01 -10.72 2.23
C GLU A 40 -17.74 -10.26 1.50
N LEU A 41 -17.77 -10.21 0.17
CA LEU A 41 -16.68 -9.61 -0.61
C LEU A 41 -16.53 -8.11 -0.35
N ALA A 42 -17.64 -7.38 -0.15
CA ALA A 42 -17.59 -5.96 0.23
C ALA A 42 -16.87 -5.77 1.58
N LYS A 43 -17.22 -6.58 2.59
CA LYS A 43 -16.53 -6.54 3.90
C LYS A 43 -15.04 -6.88 3.79
N MET A 44 -14.68 -7.82 2.91
CA MET A 44 -13.28 -8.15 2.67
C MET A 44 -12.48 -6.97 2.09
N ALA A 45 -13.07 -6.22 1.16
CA ALA A 45 -12.44 -5.02 0.60
C ALA A 45 -12.24 -3.92 1.65
N VAL A 46 -13.25 -3.68 2.51
CA VAL A 46 -13.14 -2.74 3.63
C VAL A 46 -12.08 -3.17 4.65
N ALA A 47 -11.95 -4.47 4.92
CA ALA A 47 -10.88 -4.97 5.78
C ALA A 47 -9.49 -4.80 5.15
N ALA A 48 -9.38 -5.01 3.83
CA ALA A 48 -8.12 -4.85 3.10
C ALA A 48 -7.62 -3.39 3.13
N ASP A 49 -8.52 -2.42 3.14
CA ASP A 49 -8.16 -1.00 3.32
C ASP A 49 -7.38 -0.76 4.61
N THR A 50 -7.85 -1.28 5.75
CA THR A 50 -7.13 -1.19 7.03
C THR A 50 -5.73 -1.80 6.97
N ASP A 51 -5.55 -2.89 6.22
CA ASP A 51 -4.23 -3.52 6.04
C ASP A 51 -3.31 -2.68 5.13
N ILE A 52 -3.85 -2.04 4.09
CA ILE A 52 -3.13 -1.10 3.20
C ILE A 52 -2.66 0.11 4.02
N ASP A 53 -3.54 0.65 4.82
CA ASP A 53 -3.35 1.81 5.69
C ASP A 53 -2.23 1.56 6.71
N GLN A 54 -2.19 0.35 7.28
CA GLN A 54 -1.08 -0.09 8.13
C GLN A 54 0.23 -0.26 7.34
N LYS A 55 0.18 -0.77 6.11
CA LYS A 55 1.36 -0.93 5.24
C LYS A 55 1.96 0.40 4.82
N GLU A 56 1.13 1.40 4.55
CA GLU A 56 1.59 2.76 4.25
C GLU A 56 2.49 3.28 5.39
N ARG A 57 1.99 3.22 6.64
CA ARG A 57 2.72 3.66 7.83
C ARG A 57 4.05 2.91 8.04
N GLU A 58 4.05 1.60 7.79
CA GLU A 58 5.26 0.78 7.89
C GLU A 58 6.32 1.16 6.86
N ILE A 59 5.90 1.36 5.61
CA ILE A 59 6.78 1.74 4.51
C ILE A 59 7.30 3.16 4.71
N GLU A 60 6.44 4.10 5.11
CA GLU A 60 6.82 5.48 5.42
C GLU A 60 7.90 5.50 6.51
N SER A 61 7.70 4.75 7.60
CA SER A 61 8.69 4.63 8.69
C SER A 61 10.04 4.10 8.19
N LEU A 62 10.03 3.09 7.31
CA LEU A 62 11.24 2.54 6.71
C LEU A 62 11.95 3.57 5.82
N CYS A 63 11.21 4.28 4.97
CA CYS A 63 11.74 5.35 4.13
C CYS A 63 12.39 6.46 4.96
N LEU A 64 11.73 6.94 6.01
CA LEU A 64 12.29 7.97 6.90
C LEU A 64 13.56 7.49 7.61
N LYS A 65 13.61 6.24 8.08
CA LYS A 65 14.82 5.65 8.66
C LYS A 65 15.98 5.59 7.66
N LEU A 66 15.71 5.20 6.41
CA LEU A 66 16.71 5.16 5.35
C LEU A 66 17.27 6.56 5.06
N LEU A 67 16.41 7.57 4.94
CA LEU A 67 16.80 8.96 4.69
C LEU A 67 17.66 9.53 5.81
N LEU A 68 17.21 9.38 7.06
CA LEU A 68 17.88 9.97 8.24
C LEU A 68 19.22 9.28 8.56
N ARG A 69 19.28 7.95 8.41
CA ARG A 69 20.47 7.17 8.79
C ARG A 69 21.58 7.22 7.74
N HIS A 70 21.22 7.18 6.45
CA HIS A 70 22.19 7.01 5.37
C HIS A 70 22.40 8.27 4.53
N GLN A 71 21.54 9.29 4.63
CA GLN A 71 21.59 10.53 3.84
C GLN A 71 21.87 10.26 2.35
N PRO A 72 21.07 9.38 1.70
CA PRO A 72 21.30 8.96 0.32
C PRO A 72 21.16 10.14 -0.65
N VAL A 73 21.83 10.04 -1.80
CA VAL A 73 21.83 11.08 -2.83
C VAL A 73 21.48 10.51 -4.20
N ALA A 74 21.14 11.41 -5.14
CA ALA A 74 20.88 11.08 -6.54
C ALA A 74 19.91 9.91 -6.73
N ARG A 75 20.39 8.73 -7.14
CA ARG A 75 19.56 7.57 -7.47
C ARG A 75 18.79 7.07 -6.25
N ASP A 76 19.47 6.89 -5.14
CA ASP A 76 18.90 6.23 -3.96
C ASP A 76 17.86 7.15 -3.30
N LEU A 77 18.15 8.46 -3.24
CA LEU A 77 17.20 9.47 -2.79
C LEU A 77 15.94 9.50 -3.67
N ARG A 78 16.10 9.44 -5.01
CA ARG A 78 14.96 9.36 -5.92
C ARG A 78 14.13 8.11 -5.69
N GLN A 79 14.78 6.96 -5.50
CA GLN A 79 14.08 5.70 -5.25
C GLN A 79 13.23 5.75 -3.97
N ILE A 80 13.79 6.24 -2.86
CA ILE A 80 13.07 6.33 -1.59
C ILE A 80 11.94 7.38 -1.65
N SER A 81 12.20 8.55 -2.25
CA SER A 81 11.18 9.59 -2.39
C SER A 81 10.06 9.21 -3.36
N SER A 82 10.35 8.41 -4.40
CA SER A 82 9.32 7.81 -5.24
C SER A 82 8.46 6.82 -4.48
N ALA A 83 9.05 5.98 -3.63
CA ALA A 83 8.29 5.05 -2.78
C ALA A 83 7.31 5.81 -1.86
N LEU A 84 7.77 6.87 -1.20
CA LEU A 84 6.91 7.73 -0.36
C LEU A 84 5.71 8.33 -1.11
N LYS A 85 5.85 8.67 -2.39
CA LYS A 85 4.72 9.16 -3.18
C LYS A 85 3.77 8.04 -3.56
N MET A 86 4.33 6.91 -3.96
CA MET A 86 3.56 5.76 -4.44
C MET A 86 2.72 5.12 -3.33
N ILE A 87 3.19 5.09 -2.08
CA ILE A 87 2.39 4.53 -0.97
C ILE A 87 1.13 5.34 -0.69
N THR A 88 1.19 6.67 -0.77
CA THR A 88 -0.01 7.51 -0.64
C THR A 88 -0.96 7.29 -1.81
N ASP A 89 -0.44 7.12 -3.04
CA ASP A 89 -1.30 6.76 -4.17
C ASP A 89 -1.95 5.36 -3.99
N MET A 90 -1.27 4.42 -3.32
CA MET A 90 -1.78 3.09 -3.02
C MET A 90 -2.79 3.06 -1.87
N GLU A 91 -2.61 3.87 -0.84
CA GLU A 91 -3.60 4.06 0.24
C GLU A 91 -4.92 4.59 -0.33
N ARG A 92 -4.84 5.61 -1.18
CA ARG A 92 -6.04 6.14 -1.87
C ARG A 92 -6.75 5.13 -2.76
N ILE A 93 -6.05 4.11 -3.26
CA ILE A 93 -6.68 2.99 -3.98
C ILE A 93 -7.47 2.10 -3.00
N GLY A 94 -6.93 1.86 -1.81
CA GLY A 94 -7.62 1.17 -0.71
C GLY A 94 -8.92 1.88 -0.33
N ASP A 95 -8.83 3.18 -0.02
CA ASP A 95 -9.98 4.03 0.31
C ASP A 95 -11.09 3.91 -0.74
N GLN A 96 -10.73 4.08 -2.01
CA GLN A 96 -11.70 4.03 -3.11
C GLN A 96 -12.35 2.65 -3.26
N ALA A 97 -11.60 1.58 -3.00
CA ALA A 97 -12.16 0.23 -3.01
C ALA A 97 -13.11 -0.01 -1.83
N ALA A 98 -12.81 0.55 -0.66
CA ALA A 98 -13.69 0.53 0.50
C ALA A 98 -14.98 1.33 0.22
N ASP A 99 -14.89 2.55 -0.29
CA ASP A 99 -16.03 3.40 -0.67
C ASP A 99 -17.00 2.67 -1.62
N ILE A 100 -16.46 2.00 -2.66
CA ILE A 100 -17.27 1.20 -3.60
C ILE A 100 -17.98 0.04 -2.89
N SER A 101 -17.30 -0.58 -1.93
CA SER A 101 -17.84 -1.71 -1.17
C SER A 101 -18.94 -1.27 -0.21
N GLU A 102 -18.79 -0.11 0.42
CA GLU A 102 -19.83 0.49 1.25
C GLU A 102 -21.11 0.78 0.45
N ILE A 103 -20.99 1.25 -0.79
CA ILE A 103 -22.16 1.43 -1.68
C ILE A 103 -22.90 0.10 -1.88
N THR A 104 -22.18 -1.00 -2.04
CA THR A 104 -22.76 -2.34 -2.20
C THR A 104 -23.53 -2.78 -0.95
N MET A 105 -23.04 -2.42 0.24
CA MET A 105 -23.66 -2.79 1.52
C MET A 105 -24.91 -1.97 1.87
N LEU A 106 -25.10 -0.82 1.22
CA LEU A 106 -26.25 0.06 1.43
C LEU A 106 -27.43 -0.23 0.49
N GLY A 107 -27.19 -0.93 -0.63
CA GLY A 107 -28.19 -1.28 -1.64
C GLY A 107 -28.90 -2.60 -1.35
#